data_AF-A0A356AQ36-F1
#
_entry.id   AF-A0A356AQ36-F1
#
_cell.length_a   1.000
_cell.length_b   1.000
_cell.length_c   1.000
_cell.angle_alpha   90.00
_cell.angle_beta   90.00
_cell.angle_gamma   90.00
#
_symmetry.space_group_name_H-M   'P 1'
#
loop_
_entity.id
_entity.type
_entity.pdbx_description
1 polymer ?
#
loop_
_entity_poly.entity_id
_entity_poly.type
_entity_poly.pdbx_seq_one_letter_code
_entity_poly.pdbx_strand_id
1 'polypeptide(L)'
;EPNPGYIRGYFPGIRENGGQYTHGAVWNIVAYTKLGKGNEAYELFNLINPVNHTGDYWSMMKYKTEPYAVAADVYSSPEYSGRGGWSWYTGSAAWLYQSGLNYILGIRCEGGHIIIEPCIPKNWKNYSVYMEIKDSKFFITVQNPFGVSTGDIEVMVDGKKYEEGRIPVDLPGNMHSILVTILRN
;
A
#
# COMPACT_ATOMS: atom_id res chain seq x y z
N GLU A 1 -16.04 -36.93 -12.21
CA GLU A 1 -14.94 -36.25 -11.49
C GLU A 1 -15.08 -34.75 -11.66
N PRO A 2 -14.81 -33.93 -10.63
CA PRO A 2 -14.81 -32.48 -10.78
C PRO A 2 -13.63 -32.04 -11.65
N ASN A 3 -13.89 -31.15 -12.61
CA ASN A 3 -12.85 -30.56 -13.47
C ASN A 3 -12.51 -29.14 -12.95
N PRO A 4 -11.29 -28.90 -12.46
CA PRO A 4 -10.90 -27.59 -11.92
C PRO A 4 -10.62 -26.52 -13.01
N GLY A 5 -10.79 -26.85 -14.29
CA GLY A 5 -10.50 -25.94 -15.40
C GLY A 5 -9.00 -25.82 -15.70
N TYR A 6 -8.56 -24.70 -16.29
CA TYR A 6 -7.20 -24.53 -16.79
C TYR A 6 -6.12 -24.45 -15.69
N ILE A 7 -6.49 -24.28 -14.42
CA ILE A 7 -5.53 -24.20 -13.31
C ILE A 7 -4.61 -25.43 -13.25
N ARG A 8 -5.11 -26.62 -13.60
CA ARG A 8 -4.32 -27.87 -13.69
C ARG A 8 -3.27 -27.88 -14.80
N GLY A 9 -3.32 -26.92 -15.73
CA GLY A 9 -2.38 -26.78 -16.84
C GLY A 9 -1.02 -26.23 -16.41
N TYR A 10 -0.94 -25.62 -15.22
CA TYR A 10 0.32 -25.18 -14.62
C TYR A 10 0.88 -26.23 -13.68
N PHE A 11 2.21 -26.30 -13.62
CA PHE A 11 2.89 -27.10 -12.60
C PHE A 11 2.60 -26.59 -11.19
N PRO A 12 2.59 -27.45 -10.16
CA PRO A 12 2.45 -27.01 -8.77
C PRO A 12 3.48 -25.95 -8.38
N GLY A 13 3.02 -24.89 -7.74
CA GLY A 13 3.81 -23.73 -7.31
C GLY A 13 4.10 -22.70 -8.40
N ILE A 14 3.45 -22.82 -9.56
CA ILE A 14 3.60 -21.92 -10.70
C ILE A 14 2.27 -21.25 -11.02
N ARG A 15 2.30 -19.93 -11.21
CA ARG A 15 1.15 -19.12 -11.62
C ARG A 15 -0.06 -19.38 -10.70
N GLU A 16 -1.25 -19.61 -11.26
CA GLU A 16 -2.48 -19.82 -10.49
C GLU A 16 -2.46 -21.14 -9.70
N ASN A 17 -1.63 -22.13 -10.07
CA ASN A 17 -1.56 -23.42 -9.38
C ASN A 17 -0.58 -23.39 -8.19
N GLY A 18 -0.88 -22.56 -7.20
CA GLY A 18 -0.11 -22.47 -5.95
C GLY A 18 1.09 -21.52 -5.97
N GLY A 19 1.32 -20.79 -7.06
CA GLY A 19 2.19 -19.62 -7.05
C GLY A 19 1.55 -18.44 -6.33
N GLN A 20 2.36 -17.46 -5.94
CA GLN A 20 1.83 -16.18 -5.44
C GLN A 20 1.30 -15.38 -6.63
N TYR A 21 -0.01 -15.21 -6.74
CA TYR A 21 -0.59 -14.22 -7.65
C TYR A 21 -0.57 -12.85 -6.97
N THR A 22 0.38 -11.98 -7.34
CA THR A 22 0.71 -10.75 -6.59
C THR A 22 -0.49 -9.80 -6.46
N HIS A 23 -1.31 -9.67 -7.51
CA HIS A 23 -2.53 -8.85 -7.46
C HIS A 23 -3.46 -9.29 -6.32
N GLY A 24 -3.74 -10.60 -6.23
CA GLY A 24 -4.55 -11.14 -5.13
C GLY A 24 -3.82 -11.11 -3.78
N ALA A 25 -2.50 -11.30 -3.77
CA ALA A 25 -1.71 -11.26 -2.55
C ALA A 25 -1.75 -9.88 -1.88
N VAL A 26 -1.75 -8.79 -2.65
CA VAL A 26 -1.86 -7.41 -2.14
C VAL A 26 -3.17 -7.18 -1.39
N TRP A 27 -4.26 -7.90 -1.68
CA TRP A 27 -5.49 -7.77 -0.91
C TRP A 27 -5.33 -8.16 0.56
N ASN A 28 -4.35 -9.00 0.89
CA ASN A 28 -4.03 -9.27 2.29
C ASN A 28 -3.49 -8.01 2.99
N ILE A 29 -2.65 -7.20 2.32
CA ILE A 29 -2.19 -5.92 2.87
C ILE A 29 -3.39 -5.05 3.24
N VAL A 30 -4.33 -4.91 2.31
CA VAL A 30 -5.58 -4.14 2.50
C VAL A 30 -6.46 -4.73 3.61
N ALA A 31 -6.52 -6.05 3.75
CA ALA A 31 -7.27 -6.69 4.83
C ALA A 31 -6.65 -6.39 6.20
N TYR A 32 -5.33 -6.44 6.32
CA TYR A 32 -4.63 -6.15 7.57
C TYR A 32 -4.76 -4.69 7.99
N THR A 33 -4.76 -3.74 7.05
CA THR A 33 -5.04 -2.34 7.39
C THR A 33 -6.47 -2.15 7.90
N LYS A 34 -7.45 -2.81 7.27
CA LYS A 34 -8.85 -2.81 7.74
C LYS A 34 -9.04 -3.45 9.12
N LEU A 35 -8.14 -4.34 9.53
CA LEU A 35 -8.10 -4.93 10.88
C LEU A 35 -7.30 -4.07 11.89
N GLY A 36 -6.80 -2.90 11.50
CA GLY A 36 -5.97 -2.03 12.35
C GLY A 36 -4.54 -2.54 12.57
N LYS A 37 -4.08 -3.50 11.78
CA LYS A 37 -2.78 -4.18 11.91
C LYS A 37 -1.72 -3.57 11.01
N GLY A 38 -1.33 -2.33 11.30
CA GLY A 38 -0.45 -1.54 10.44
C GLY A 38 1.00 -2.04 10.36
N ASN A 39 1.53 -2.69 11.41
CA ASN A 39 2.86 -3.32 11.35
C ASN A 39 2.87 -4.45 10.32
N GLU A 40 1.92 -5.38 10.46
CA GLU A 40 1.80 -6.55 9.61
C GLU A 40 1.45 -6.17 8.16
N ALA A 41 0.58 -5.17 7.96
CA ALA A 41 0.30 -4.64 6.63
C ALA A 41 1.59 -4.11 5.95
N TYR A 42 2.42 -3.39 6.69
CA TYR A 42 3.69 -2.87 6.17
C TYR A 42 4.75 -3.96 5.95
N GLU A 43 4.79 -4.99 6.80
CA GLU A 43 5.63 -6.18 6.59
C GLU A 43 5.23 -6.89 5.29
N LEU A 44 3.94 -7.12 5.06
CA LEU A 44 3.42 -7.71 3.83
C LEU A 44 3.71 -6.83 2.60
N PHE A 45 3.57 -5.51 2.73
CA PHE A 45 3.93 -4.57 1.67
C PHE A 45 5.41 -4.70 1.29
N ASN A 46 6.31 -4.74 2.28
CA ASN A 46 7.74 -4.92 2.03
C ASN A 46 8.07 -6.29 1.46
N LEU A 47 7.34 -7.35 1.85
CA LEU A 47 7.53 -8.69 1.31
C LEU A 47 7.16 -8.79 -0.17
N ILE A 48 6.24 -7.95 -0.66
CA ILE A 48 5.81 -7.91 -2.07
C ILE A 48 6.64 -6.92 -2.91
N ASN A 49 7.18 -5.87 -2.28
CA ASN A 49 7.82 -4.77 -2.99
C ASN A 49 9.09 -5.24 -3.76
N PRO A 50 9.16 -5.11 -5.10
CA PRO A 50 10.26 -5.63 -5.92
C PRO A 50 11.65 -5.14 -5.48
N VAL A 51 11.75 -3.94 -4.93
CA VAL A 51 13.03 -3.37 -4.47
C VAL A 51 13.68 -4.21 -3.36
N ASN A 52 12.87 -4.90 -2.55
CA ASN A 52 13.34 -5.71 -1.44
C ASN A 52 13.79 -7.11 -1.87
N HIS A 53 13.55 -7.51 -3.13
CA HIS A 53 13.95 -8.82 -3.65
C HIS A 53 15.35 -8.83 -4.30
N THR A 54 16.01 -7.68 -4.39
CA THR A 54 17.26 -7.54 -5.16
C THR A 54 18.35 -6.78 -4.40
N GLY A 55 18.34 -6.84 -3.07
CA GLY A 55 19.30 -6.14 -2.22
C GLY A 55 20.75 -6.65 -2.35
N ASP A 56 20.93 -7.86 -2.87
CA ASP A 56 22.22 -8.49 -3.13
C ASP A 56 22.19 -9.35 -4.41
N TYR A 57 23.38 -9.74 -4.88
CA TYR A 57 23.55 -10.53 -6.10
C TYR A 57 22.75 -11.84 -6.09
N TRP A 58 22.74 -12.58 -4.98
CA TRP A 58 22.06 -13.86 -4.90
C TRP A 58 20.54 -13.70 -4.90
N SER A 59 20.03 -12.69 -4.19
CA SER A 59 18.60 -12.35 -4.19
C SER A 59 18.14 -11.90 -5.59
N MET A 60 18.92 -11.08 -6.28
CA MET A 60 18.66 -10.70 -7.68
C MET A 60 18.65 -11.92 -8.61
N MET A 61 19.63 -12.82 -8.49
CA MET A 61 19.71 -14.05 -9.29
C MET A 61 18.59 -15.03 -8.98
N LYS A 62 17.97 -14.93 -7.80
CA LYS A 62 16.75 -15.68 -7.42
C LYS A 62 15.49 -15.04 -8.02
N TYR A 63 15.32 -13.72 -7.86
CA TYR A 63 14.13 -13.00 -8.32
C TYR A 63 14.01 -13.00 -9.86
N LYS A 64 15.12 -12.79 -10.58
CA LYS A 64 15.20 -12.83 -12.06
C LYS A 64 14.24 -11.91 -12.81
N THR A 65 13.67 -10.91 -12.15
CA THR A 65 12.88 -9.82 -12.76
C THR A 65 13.42 -8.47 -12.30
N GLU A 66 12.93 -7.39 -12.91
CA GLU A 66 13.39 -6.05 -12.66
C GLU A 66 13.06 -5.58 -11.22
N PRO A 67 14.00 -4.93 -10.52
CA PRO A 67 13.81 -4.52 -9.12
C PRO A 67 12.89 -3.30 -8.94
N TYR A 68 12.49 -2.68 -10.05
CA TYR A 68 11.69 -1.46 -10.10
C TYR A 68 10.31 -1.68 -10.74
N ALA A 69 10.00 -2.90 -11.19
CA ALA A 69 8.72 -3.25 -11.78
C ALA A 69 8.06 -4.39 -10.99
N VAL A 70 6.77 -4.26 -10.68
CA VAL A 70 6.04 -5.29 -9.93
C VAL A 70 5.80 -6.51 -10.83
N ALA A 71 6.18 -7.69 -10.34
CA ALA A 71 5.86 -8.97 -10.98
C ALA A 71 4.38 -9.35 -10.78
N ALA A 72 3.75 -9.94 -11.79
CA ALA A 72 2.38 -10.44 -11.69
C ALA A 72 2.29 -11.61 -10.73
N ASP A 73 3.34 -12.43 -10.66
CA ASP A 73 3.41 -13.58 -9.80
C ASP A 73 4.83 -13.90 -9.33
N VAL A 74 4.92 -14.64 -8.24
CA VAL A 74 6.19 -15.16 -7.69
C VAL A 74 6.01 -16.66 -7.44
N TYR A 75 6.92 -17.45 -7.99
CA TYR A 75 6.83 -18.90 -7.94
C TYR A 75 7.16 -19.44 -6.54
N SER A 76 6.49 -20.52 -6.16
CA SER A 76 6.68 -21.23 -4.89
C SER A 76 7.18 -22.66 -5.08
N SER A 77 7.27 -23.13 -6.34
CA SER A 77 7.81 -24.46 -6.65
C SER A 77 9.27 -24.58 -6.16
N PRO A 78 9.72 -25.74 -5.65
CA PRO A 78 11.04 -25.87 -5.01
C PRO A 78 12.22 -25.35 -5.86
N GLU A 79 12.23 -25.62 -7.16
CA GLU A 79 13.30 -25.20 -8.08
C GLU A 79 13.28 -23.71 -8.43
N TYR A 80 12.12 -23.05 -8.32
CA TYR A 80 11.92 -21.67 -8.77
C TYR A 80 11.42 -20.75 -7.66
N SER A 81 11.46 -21.20 -6.40
CA SER A 81 10.93 -20.47 -5.26
C SER A 81 11.51 -19.05 -5.21
N GLY A 82 10.64 -18.04 -5.13
CA GLY A 82 11.01 -16.62 -5.10
C GLY A 82 11.37 -16.00 -6.45
N ARG A 83 11.29 -16.74 -7.55
CA ARG A 83 11.45 -16.19 -8.90
C ARG A 83 10.19 -15.43 -9.32
N GLY A 84 10.37 -14.20 -9.78
CA GLY A 84 9.32 -13.41 -10.41
C GLY A 84 8.92 -13.95 -11.78
N GLY A 85 7.62 -13.94 -12.05
CA GLY A 85 7.01 -14.20 -13.34
C GLY A 85 6.31 -12.94 -13.86
N TRP A 86 6.38 -12.71 -15.17
CA TRP A 86 5.57 -11.72 -15.90
C TRP A 86 5.53 -10.32 -15.25
N SER A 87 6.54 -9.49 -15.52
CA SER A 87 6.64 -8.12 -14.98
C SER A 87 5.95 -7.07 -15.87
N TRP A 88 5.91 -5.83 -15.40
CA TRP A 88 5.39 -4.63 -16.07
C TRP A 88 3.87 -4.56 -16.26
N TYR A 89 3.31 -5.39 -17.14
CA TYR A 89 1.95 -5.25 -17.63
C TYR A 89 0.99 -6.10 -16.80
N THR A 90 0.81 -5.67 -15.55
CA THR A 90 -0.02 -6.32 -14.55
C THR A 90 -0.77 -5.33 -13.67
N GLY A 91 -2.01 -5.67 -13.30
CA GLY A 91 -2.78 -4.92 -12.31
C GLY A 91 -2.16 -4.92 -10.90
N SER A 92 -1.19 -5.80 -10.63
CA SER A 92 -0.45 -5.83 -9.36
C SER A 92 0.18 -4.48 -9.02
N ALA A 93 0.68 -3.74 -10.02
CA ALA A 93 1.29 -2.43 -9.79
C ALA A 93 0.27 -1.41 -9.24
N ALA A 94 -0.92 -1.36 -9.85
CA ALA A 94 -2.00 -0.48 -9.41
C ALA A 94 -2.50 -0.83 -8.01
N TRP A 95 -2.66 -2.12 -7.71
CA TRP A 95 -3.05 -2.55 -6.37
C TRP A 95 -1.99 -2.27 -5.31
N LEU A 96 -0.71 -2.54 -5.61
CA LEU A 96 0.37 -2.28 -4.66
C LEU A 96 0.46 -0.78 -4.36
N TYR A 97 0.39 0.08 -5.39
CA TYR A 97 0.35 1.53 -5.23
C TYR A 97 -0.83 1.97 -4.33
N GLN A 98 -2.03 1.48 -4.61
CA GLN A 98 -3.21 1.79 -3.79
C GLN A 98 -3.07 1.27 -2.36
N SER A 99 -2.51 0.08 -2.15
CA SER A 99 -2.28 -0.48 -0.81
C SER A 99 -1.37 0.41 0.04
N GLY A 100 -0.32 0.99 -0.57
CA GLY A 100 0.56 1.94 0.10
C GLY A 100 -0.17 3.26 0.40
N LEU A 101 -0.71 3.92 -0.64
CA LEU A 101 -1.26 5.26 -0.51
C LEU A 101 -2.62 5.29 0.20
N ASN A 102 -3.60 4.53 -0.30
CA ASN A 102 -4.99 4.62 0.15
C ASN A 102 -5.25 3.88 1.46
N TYR A 103 -4.40 2.91 1.83
CA TYR A 103 -4.67 2.01 2.95
C TYR A 103 -3.62 2.06 4.06
N ILE A 104 -2.32 1.97 3.75
CA ILE A 104 -1.27 2.08 4.79
C ILE A 104 -1.14 3.55 5.22
N LEU A 105 -0.83 4.45 4.28
CA LEU A 105 -0.85 5.89 4.55
C LEU A 105 -2.27 6.37 4.80
N GLY A 106 -3.28 5.71 4.21
CA GLY A 106 -4.68 5.99 4.49
C GLY A 106 -5.20 7.27 3.84
N ILE A 107 -4.54 7.77 2.79
CA ILE A 107 -4.91 9.02 2.12
C ILE A 107 -5.58 8.68 0.79
N ARG A 108 -6.84 9.08 0.60
CA ARG A 108 -7.58 8.85 -0.65
C ARG A 108 -8.49 10.03 -0.98
N CYS A 109 -8.81 10.18 -2.27
CA CYS A 109 -9.81 11.14 -2.74
C CYS A 109 -11.12 10.41 -3.03
N GLU A 110 -12.19 10.83 -2.37
CA GLU A 110 -13.52 10.21 -2.51
C GLU A 110 -14.62 11.28 -2.49
N GLY A 111 -15.41 11.35 -3.56
CA GLY A 111 -16.55 12.26 -3.66
C GLY A 111 -16.18 13.74 -3.51
N GLY A 112 -15.02 14.17 -4.05
CA GLY A 112 -14.55 15.55 -3.93
C GLY A 112 -13.92 15.90 -2.58
N HIS A 113 -13.58 14.89 -1.77
CA HIS A 113 -12.94 15.10 -0.47
C HIS A 113 -11.69 14.25 -0.33
N ILE A 114 -10.68 14.77 0.37
CA ILE A 114 -9.54 14.04 0.90
C ILE A 114 -9.98 13.37 2.20
N ILE A 115 -9.82 12.06 2.24
CA ILE A 115 -10.03 11.22 3.42
C ILE A 115 -8.67 10.80 3.96
N ILE A 116 -8.50 10.88 5.28
CA ILE A 116 -7.26 10.51 5.95
C ILE A 116 -7.59 9.52 7.07
N GLU A 117 -7.23 8.26 6.90
CA GLU A 117 -7.50 7.14 7.81
C GLU A 117 -6.25 6.24 7.89
N PRO A 118 -5.18 6.69 8.57
CA PRO A 118 -3.90 5.99 8.56
C PRO A 118 -3.97 4.62 9.24
N CYS A 119 -3.31 3.62 8.64
CA CYS A 119 -3.03 2.33 9.27
C CYS A 119 -1.55 1.97 9.08
N ILE A 120 -0.71 2.56 9.92
CA ILE A 120 0.75 2.59 9.77
C ILE A 120 1.47 1.71 10.80
N PRO A 121 2.76 1.45 10.61
CA PRO A 121 3.60 0.86 11.65
C PRO A 121 3.65 1.73 12.92
N LYS A 122 3.62 1.10 14.08
CA LYS A 122 3.63 1.79 15.40
C LYS A 122 4.92 2.59 15.64
N ASN A 123 6.01 2.20 15.00
CA ASN A 123 7.30 2.90 15.12
C ASN A 123 7.40 4.16 14.26
N TRP A 124 6.50 4.37 13.29
CA TRP A 124 6.46 5.59 12.50
C TRP A 124 5.96 6.75 13.36
N LYS A 125 6.80 7.75 13.60
CA LYS A 125 6.45 8.95 14.38
C LYS A 125 5.75 10.01 13.55
N ASN A 126 6.05 10.06 12.26
CA ASN A 126 5.37 10.92 11.31
C ASN A 126 5.66 10.47 9.87
N TYR A 127 4.89 11.00 8.93
CA TYR A 127 5.19 11.01 7.51
C TYR A 127 4.51 12.22 6.86
N SER A 128 4.94 12.55 5.64
CA SER A 128 4.33 13.63 4.86
C SER A 128 4.01 13.18 3.45
N VAL A 129 2.92 13.69 2.90
CA VAL A 129 2.48 13.48 1.51
C VAL A 129 2.24 14.83 0.86
N TYR A 130 2.84 15.01 -0.30
CA TYR A 130 2.51 16.09 -1.22
C TYR A 130 1.58 15.56 -2.30
N MET A 131 0.46 16.25 -2.53
CA MET A 131 -0.45 15.91 -3.60
C MET A 131 -1.00 17.16 -4.28
N GLU A 132 -1.17 17.06 -5.60
CA GLU A 132 -1.83 18.09 -6.41
C GLU A 132 -3.18 17.53 -6.88
N ILE A 133 -4.25 18.25 -6.60
CA ILE A 133 -5.60 17.93 -7.07
C ILE A 133 -6.11 19.14 -7.84
N LYS A 134 -6.21 19.00 -9.17
CA LYS A 134 -6.48 20.14 -10.07
C LYS A 134 -5.44 21.25 -9.83
N ASP A 135 -5.87 22.46 -9.48
CA ASP A 135 -5.00 23.61 -9.26
C ASP A 135 -4.57 23.78 -7.78
N SER A 136 -5.02 22.88 -6.90
CA SER A 136 -4.76 22.96 -5.45
C SER A 136 -3.66 21.98 -5.01
N LYS A 137 -2.75 22.49 -4.19
CA LYS A 137 -1.60 21.76 -3.63
C LYS A 137 -1.85 21.50 -2.15
N PHE A 138 -1.68 20.25 -1.72
CA PHE A 138 -1.88 19.83 -0.35
C PHE A 138 -0.60 19.25 0.22
N PHE A 139 -0.16 19.83 1.34
CA PHE A 139 0.97 19.35 2.13
C PHE A 139 0.42 18.69 3.39
N ILE A 140 0.24 17.38 3.33
CA ILE A 140 -0.32 16.60 4.42
C ILE A 140 0.84 16.10 5.28
N THR A 141 0.83 16.39 6.57
CA THR A 141 1.74 15.80 7.56
C THR A 141 0.92 15.05 8.58
N VAL A 142 1.25 13.77 8.78
CA VAL A 142 0.60 12.92 9.78
C VAL A 142 1.58 12.65 10.89
N GLN A 143 1.17 12.89 12.13
CA GLN A 143 1.95 12.68 13.34
C GLN A 143 1.34 11.55 14.18
N ASN A 144 2.20 10.70 14.73
CA ASN A 144 1.82 9.57 15.56
C ASN A 144 2.60 9.61 16.89
N PRO A 145 2.27 10.59 17.77
CA PRO A 145 3.00 10.77 19.02
C PRO A 145 2.88 9.55 19.93
N PHE A 146 1.76 8.83 19.87
CA PHE A 146 1.45 7.70 20.75
C PHE A 146 1.92 6.34 20.21
N GLY A 147 2.42 6.26 18.97
CA GLY A 147 2.89 5.01 18.37
C GLY A 147 1.78 3.96 18.22
N VAL A 148 0.59 4.38 17.82
CA VAL A 148 -0.52 3.48 17.48
C VAL A 148 -0.52 3.20 15.98
N SER A 149 -1.15 2.12 15.54
CA SER A 149 -1.24 1.82 14.09
C SER A 149 -2.34 2.61 13.40
N THR A 150 -3.45 2.83 14.09
CA THR A 150 -4.61 3.58 13.64
C THR A 150 -5.36 4.11 14.87
N GLY A 151 -6.29 5.03 14.68
CA GLY A 151 -7.07 5.63 15.76
C GLY A 151 -7.82 6.87 15.29
N ASP A 152 -8.54 7.49 16.20
CA ASP A 152 -9.16 8.79 15.96
C ASP A 152 -8.08 9.83 15.59
N ILE A 153 -8.45 10.83 14.79
CA ILE A 153 -7.53 11.86 14.33
C ILE A 153 -8.02 13.26 14.68
N GLU A 154 -7.07 14.13 15.02
CA GLU A 154 -7.28 15.57 15.00
C GLU A 154 -6.70 16.15 13.70
N VAL A 155 -7.44 17.04 13.06
CA VAL A 155 -7.06 17.65 11.77
C VAL A 155 -6.99 19.17 11.94
N MET A 156 -5.90 19.76 11.44
CA MET A 156 -5.78 21.19 11.23
C MET A 156 -5.55 21.47 9.73
N VAL A 157 -6.33 22.39 9.18
CA VAL A 157 -6.20 22.90 7.81
C VAL A 157 -5.78 24.36 7.90
N ASP A 158 -4.64 24.70 7.31
CA ASP A 158 -4.07 26.06 7.32
C ASP A 158 -3.98 26.66 8.73
N GLY A 159 -3.60 25.81 9.71
CA GLY A 159 -3.43 26.17 11.11
C GLY A 159 -4.73 26.29 11.91
N LYS A 160 -5.89 25.98 11.32
CA LYS A 160 -7.19 26.00 12.00
C LYS A 160 -7.73 24.58 12.17
N LYS A 161 -8.29 24.28 13.35
CA LYS A 161 -8.92 22.99 13.62
C LYS A 161 -10.07 22.75 12.63
N TYR A 162 -10.16 21.52 12.11
CA TYR A 162 -11.16 21.08 11.15
C TYR A 162 -11.91 19.85 11.70
N GLU A 163 -13.22 19.96 11.87
CA GLU A 163 -14.02 18.94 12.60
C GLU A 163 -14.87 18.04 11.70
N GLU A 164 -14.98 18.35 10.40
CA GLU A 164 -15.91 17.65 9.49
C GLU A 164 -15.37 16.30 8.97
N GLY A 165 -14.17 15.89 9.41
CA GLY A 165 -13.56 14.56 9.15
C GLY A 165 -13.17 14.26 7.69
N ARG A 166 -13.69 15.02 6.72
CA ARG A 166 -13.42 14.89 5.28
C ARG A 166 -13.07 16.25 4.71
N ILE A 167 -11.87 16.43 4.17
CA ILE A 167 -11.38 17.75 3.76
C ILE A 167 -11.76 17.97 2.28
N PRO A 168 -12.52 19.02 1.91
CA PRO A 168 -12.85 19.29 0.52
C PRO A 168 -11.59 19.50 -0.34
N VAL A 169 -11.62 19.05 -1.60
CA VAL A 169 -10.50 19.28 -2.53
C VAL A 169 -10.51 20.68 -3.14
N ASP A 170 -11.60 21.43 -2.98
CA ASP A 170 -11.86 22.76 -3.53
C ASP A 170 -11.87 23.86 -2.46
N LEU A 171 -10.98 23.74 -1.47
CA LEU A 171 -10.77 24.77 -0.47
C LEU A 171 -10.38 26.13 -1.11
N PRO A 172 -10.78 27.27 -0.51
CA PRO A 172 -10.39 28.58 -1.00
C PRO A 172 -8.88 28.79 -0.94
N GLY A 173 -8.26 28.98 -2.11
CA GLY A 173 -6.81 29.08 -2.26
C GLY A 173 -6.29 27.97 -3.18
N ASN A 174 -4.98 27.90 -3.36
CA ASN A 174 -4.32 26.88 -4.18
C ASN A 174 -3.23 26.12 -3.43
N MET A 175 -3.03 26.42 -2.15
CA MET A 175 -2.01 25.80 -1.32
C MET A 175 -2.53 25.65 0.10
N HIS A 176 -2.55 24.41 0.57
CA HIS A 176 -3.09 24.06 1.87
C HIS A 176 -2.10 23.20 2.66
N SER A 177 -1.90 23.56 3.91
CA SER A 177 -1.18 22.74 4.88
C SER A 177 -2.20 21.96 5.71
N ILE A 178 -2.06 20.64 5.73
CA ILE A 178 -2.91 19.75 6.52
C ILE A 178 -2.02 19.06 7.55
N LEU A 179 -2.26 19.32 8.83
CA LEU A 179 -1.62 18.60 9.92
C LEU A 179 -2.64 17.65 10.54
N VAL A 180 -2.29 16.37 10.59
CA VAL A 180 -3.09 15.31 11.20
C VAL A 180 -2.33 14.73 12.38
N THR A 181 -2.98 14.63 13.52
CA THR A 181 -2.43 13.97 14.71
C THR A 181 -3.26 12.74 15.03
N ILE A 182 -2.63 11.56 15.01
CA ILE A 182 -3.28 10.31 15.43
C ILE A 182 -3.37 10.32 16.96
N LEU A 183 -4.58 10.19 17.48
CA LEU A 183 -4.87 10.18 18.90
C LEU A 183 -4.71 8.78 19.47
N ARG A 184 -4.60 8.71 20.80
CA ARG A 184 -4.66 7.46 21.54
C ARG A 184 -6.14 7.13 21.78
N ASN A 185 -6.61 6.01 21.26
CA ASN A 185 -7.92 5.45 21.62
C ASN A 185 -7.97 5.09 23.12
#